data_AF-A0A0G1J8F9-F1
#
_entry.id   AF-A0A0G1J8F9-F1
#
_cell.length_a   1.000
_cell.length_b   1.000
_cell.length_c   1.000
_cell.angle_alpha   90.00
_cell.angle_beta   90.00
_cell.angle_gamma   90.00
#
_symmetry.space_group_name_H-M   'P 1'
#
loop_
_entity.id
_entity.type
_entity.pdbx_description
1 polymer ?
#
loop_
_entity_poly.entity_id
_entity_poly.type
_entity_poly.pdbx_seq_one_letter_code
_entity_poly.pdbx_strand_id
1 'polypeptide(L)'
;MLLGLSLLISVLILIVESSNPSARIQTLEQSLWWTVTTITGVGYGDFFPITTAGRILGGILEISGVVMFGLIIGIIGITMSKRQEEYLWFRLFERIDRLEQSVAMLNKKNDHMIQSATENSATKKSNENDK
;
A
#
# COMPACT_ATOMS: atom_id res chain seq x y z
N MET A 1 15.72 11.68 -9.49
CA MET A 1 15.22 11.78 -10.88
C MET A 1 14.39 13.05 -11.11
N LEU A 2 13.35 13.34 -10.31
CA LEU A 2 12.54 14.54 -10.50
C LEU A 2 13.28 15.86 -10.32
N LEU A 3 14.19 15.98 -9.36
CA LEU A 3 14.98 17.21 -9.20
C LEU A 3 15.82 17.52 -10.46
N GLY A 4 16.33 16.49 -11.13
CA GLY A 4 17.05 16.64 -12.40
C GLY A 4 16.13 17.05 -13.54
N LEU A 5 14.95 16.40 -13.64
CA LEU A 5 13.94 16.74 -14.64
C LEU A 5 13.41 18.17 -14.45
N SER A 6 13.15 18.59 -13.21
CA SER A 6 12.68 19.94 -12.89
C SER A 6 13.74 20.98 -13.23
N LEU A 7 15.01 20.76 -12.87
CA LEU A 7 16.09 21.68 -13.26
C LEU A 7 16.20 21.80 -14.78
N LEU A 8 16.09 20.69 -15.50
CA LEU A 8 16.18 20.66 -16.96
C LEU A 8 14.99 21.39 -17.62
N ILE A 9 13.77 21.16 -17.14
CA ILE A 9 12.55 21.85 -17.60
C ILE A 9 12.60 23.35 -17.25
N SER A 10 13.13 23.71 -16.09
CA SER A 10 13.30 25.11 -15.68
C SER A 10 14.26 25.89 -16.58
N VAL A 11 15.28 25.24 -17.13
CA VAL A 11 16.18 25.86 -18.11
C VAL A 11 15.52 25.94 -19.48
N LEU A 12 14.86 24.86 -19.93
CA LEU A 12 14.13 24.84 -21.20
C LEU A 12 13.02 25.89 -21.25
N ILE A 13 12.23 26.03 -20.19
CA ILE A 13 11.12 26.99 -20.13
C ILE A 13 11.66 28.43 -20.19
N LEU A 14 12.79 28.71 -19.55
CA LEU A 14 13.44 30.02 -19.62
C LEU A 14 13.89 30.34 -21.06
N ILE A 15 14.52 29.38 -21.75
CA ILE A 15 14.95 29.57 -23.14
C ILE A 15 13.76 29.77 -24.08
N VAL A 16 12.70 28.99 -23.92
CA VAL A 16 11.50 29.07 -24.76
C VAL A 16 10.71 30.35 -24.50
N GLU A 17 10.54 30.75 -23.24
CA GLU A 17 9.75 31.93 -22.86
C GLU A 17 10.53 33.24 -23.05
N SER A 18 11.86 33.24 -22.90
CA SER A 18 12.70 34.42 -23.17
C SER A 18 12.63 34.92 -24.62
N SER A 19 12.16 34.08 -25.54
CA SER A 19 11.92 34.46 -26.94
C SER A 19 10.67 35.35 -27.11
N ASN A 20 9.80 35.45 -26.10
CA ASN A 20 8.56 36.21 -26.15
C ASN A 20 8.61 37.43 -25.20
N PRO A 21 8.50 38.68 -25.72
CA PRO A 21 8.52 39.89 -24.89
C PRO A 21 7.39 39.99 -23.87
N SER A 22 6.27 39.27 -24.08
CA SER A 22 5.13 39.24 -23.16
C SER A 22 5.29 38.21 -22.04
N ALA A 23 6.36 37.42 -22.04
CA ALA A 23 6.57 36.40 -21.02
C ALA A 23 6.96 37.03 -19.68
N ARG A 24 6.35 36.50 -18.61
CA ARG A 24 6.68 36.88 -17.23
C ARG A 24 7.89 36.14 -16.67
N ILE A 25 8.24 34.99 -17.24
CA ILE A 25 9.40 34.19 -16.85
C ILE A 25 10.62 34.72 -17.61
N GLN A 26 11.44 35.53 -16.93
CA GLN A 26 12.62 36.17 -17.54
C GLN A 26 13.93 35.84 -16.84
N THR A 27 13.88 35.34 -15.61
CA THR A 27 15.07 34.94 -14.84
C THR A 27 15.02 33.47 -14.47
N LEU A 28 16.19 32.88 -14.19
CA LEU A 28 16.30 31.49 -13.75
C LEU A 28 15.58 31.24 -12.42
N GLU A 29 15.61 32.20 -11.51
CA GLU A 29 14.93 32.09 -10.22
C GLU A 29 13.41 31.97 -10.39
N GLN A 30 12.84 32.74 -11.32
CA GLN A 30 11.41 32.68 -11.64
C GLN A 30 11.02 31.35 -12.30
N SER A 31 11.85 30.84 -13.22
CA SER A 31 11.58 29.55 -13.85
C SER A 31 11.70 28.39 -12.87
N LEU A 32 12.65 28.45 -11.93
CA LEU A 32 12.83 27.44 -10.88
C LEU A 32 11.63 27.45 -9.92
N TRP A 33 11.22 28.63 -9.47
CA TRP A 33 10.04 28.81 -8.63
C TRP A 33 8.77 28.26 -9.30
N TRP A 34 8.55 28.62 -10.57
CA TRP A 34 7.42 28.12 -11.34
C TRP A 34 7.46 26.58 -11.47
N THR A 35 8.63 26.02 -11.77
CA THR A 35 8.78 24.57 -11.94
C THR A 35 8.50 23.82 -10.65
N VAL A 36 9.00 24.33 -9.50
CA VAL A 36 8.78 23.71 -8.18
C VAL A 36 7.31 23.77 -7.76
N THR A 37 6.65 24.92 -7.96
CA THR A 37 5.24 25.09 -7.60
C THR A 37 4.31 24.30 -8.53
N THR A 38 4.69 24.12 -9.79
CA THR A 38 3.94 23.33 -10.78
C THR A 38 4.09 21.83 -10.54
N ILE A 39 5.30 21.32 -10.33
CA ILE A 39 5.53 19.88 -10.12
C ILE A 39 4.90 19.37 -8.81
N THR A 40 4.76 20.24 -7.82
CA THR A 40 4.08 19.95 -6.55
C THR A 40 2.56 20.10 -6.62
N GLY A 41 2.02 20.64 -7.72
CA GLY A 41 0.58 20.85 -7.90
C GLY A 41 0.00 22.05 -7.15
N VAL A 42 0.85 22.95 -6.63
CA VAL A 42 0.40 24.17 -5.93
C VAL A 42 -0.07 25.23 -6.94
N GLY A 43 0.76 25.53 -7.94
CA GLY A 43 0.42 26.41 -9.07
C GLY A 43 -0.18 27.78 -8.67
N TYR A 44 0.59 28.65 -8.00
CA TYR A 44 0.11 29.97 -7.56
C TYR A 44 -0.42 30.87 -8.70
N GLY A 45 0.03 30.65 -9.94
CA GLY A 45 -0.41 31.41 -11.12
C GLY A 45 0.27 32.78 -11.27
N ASP A 46 1.28 33.08 -10.45
CA ASP A 46 2.14 34.25 -10.55
C ASP A 46 3.01 34.22 -11.82
N PHE A 47 3.57 33.04 -12.12
CA PHE A 47 4.30 32.73 -13.34
C PHE A 47 3.63 31.58 -14.09
N PHE A 48 3.63 31.64 -15.42
CA PHE A 48 3.15 30.56 -16.27
C PHE A 48 3.68 30.74 -17.70
N PRO A 49 3.91 29.64 -18.44
CA PRO A 49 4.32 29.73 -19.83
C PRO A 49 3.18 30.23 -20.73
N ILE A 50 3.49 31.21 -21.56
CA ILE A 50 2.55 31.75 -22.55
C ILE A 50 2.76 31.14 -23.92
N THR A 51 3.94 30.59 -24.19
CA THR A 51 4.25 29.96 -25.49
C THR A 51 3.64 28.56 -25.61
N THR A 52 3.31 28.15 -26.83
CA THR A 52 2.79 26.79 -27.09
C THR A 52 3.79 25.71 -26.66
N ALA A 53 5.07 25.89 -26.97
CA ALA A 53 6.11 24.94 -26.56
C ALA A 53 6.27 24.89 -25.03
N GLY A 54 6.20 26.03 -24.34
CA GLY A 54 6.26 26.09 -22.89
C GLY A 54 5.08 25.38 -22.22
N ARG A 55 3.87 25.50 -22.77
CA ARG A 55 2.69 24.77 -22.29
C ARG A 55 2.81 23.26 -22.47
N ILE A 56 3.38 22.79 -23.58
CA ILE A 56 3.64 21.34 -23.79
C ILE A 56 4.63 20.83 -22.74
N LEU A 57 5.72 21.55 -22.49
CA LEU A 57 6.70 21.21 -21.46
C LEU A 57 6.07 21.21 -20.06
N GLY A 58 5.22 22.19 -19.76
CA GLY A 58 4.45 22.25 -18.52
C GLY A 58 3.54 21.04 -18.34
N GLY A 59 2.82 20.63 -19.38
CA GLY A 59 1.98 19.42 -19.32
C GLY A 59 2.78 18.15 -19.03
N ILE A 60 3.96 17.99 -19.63
CA ILE A 60 4.86 16.86 -19.35
C ILE A 60 5.34 16.90 -17.89
N LEU A 61 5.69 18.09 -17.38
CA LEU A 61 6.10 18.29 -15.99
C LEU A 61 4.99 17.88 -15.02
N GLU A 62 3.76 18.34 -15.23
CA GLU A 62 2.60 18.03 -14.39
C GLU A 62 2.31 16.53 -14.35
N ILE A 63 2.25 15.88 -15.52
CA ILE A 63 2.04 14.43 -15.61
C ILE A 63 3.14 13.67 -14.85
N SER A 64 4.41 14.08 -15.01
CA SER A 64 5.53 13.45 -14.31
C SER A 64 5.43 13.58 -12.80
N GLY A 65 4.95 14.73 -12.30
CA GLY A 65 4.70 14.98 -10.88
C GLY A 65 3.63 14.03 -10.34
N VAL A 66 2.47 13.99 -11.00
CA VAL A 66 1.34 13.13 -10.60
C VAL A 66 1.74 11.65 -10.57
N VAL A 67 2.44 11.17 -11.60
CA VAL A 67 2.92 9.78 -11.65
C VAL A 67 3.84 9.47 -10.47
N MET A 68 4.76 10.37 -10.11
CA MET A 68 5.65 10.12 -8.97
C MET A 68 4.90 10.07 -7.64
N PHE A 69 4.00 11.03 -7.38
CA PHE A 69 3.20 11.00 -6.15
C PHE A 69 2.32 9.75 -6.09
N GLY A 70 1.73 9.34 -7.23
CA GLY A 70 1.00 8.08 -7.34
C GLY A 70 1.85 6.85 -6.99
N LEU A 71 3.10 6.80 -7.45
CA LEU A 71 4.02 5.72 -7.11
C LEU A 71 4.37 5.70 -5.62
N ILE A 72 4.63 6.85 -5.00
CA ILE A 72 4.92 6.93 -3.56
C ILE A 72 3.73 6.41 -2.75
N ILE A 73 2.52 6.89 -3.07
CA ILE A 73 1.28 6.43 -2.42
C ILE A 73 1.09 4.92 -2.65
N GLY A 74 1.33 4.45 -3.88
CA GLY A 74 1.25 3.03 -4.23
C GLY A 74 2.20 2.16 -3.41
N ILE A 75 3.47 2.56 -3.25
CA ILE A 75 4.46 1.84 -2.44
C ILE A 75 4.04 1.77 -0.98
N ILE A 76 3.54 2.88 -0.43
CA ILE A 76 3.02 2.93 0.95
C ILE A 76 1.82 1.99 1.09
N GLY A 77 0.89 2.03 0.13
CA GLY A 77 -0.28 1.16 0.10
C GLY A 77 0.09 -0.33 0.04
N ILE A 78 1.04 -0.70 -0.83
CA ILE A 78 1.56 -2.07 -0.92
C ILE A 78 2.21 -2.49 0.40
N THR A 79 3.00 -1.62 1.01
CA THR A 79 3.67 -1.92 2.29
C THR A 79 2.65 -2.14 3.40
N MET A 80 1.59 -1.32 3.44
CA MET A 80 0.51 -1.45 4.41
C MET A 80 -0.30 -2.74 4.18
N SER A 81 -0.65 -3.04 2.92
CA SER A 81 -1.38 -4.25 2.54
C SER A 81 -0.60 -5.51 2.90
N LYS A 82 0.71 -5.55 2.62
CA LYS A 82 1.58 -6.67 2.99
C LYS A 82 1.60 -6.90 4.50
N ARG A 83 1.71 -5.83 5.29
CA ARG A 83 1.66 -5.94 6.76
C ARG A 83 0.31 -6.50 7.22
N GLN A 84 -0.80 -6.01 6.69
CA GLN A 84 -2.13 -6.51 7.05
C GLN A 84 -2.28 -8.00 6.72
N GLU A 85 -1.82 -8.42 5.55
CA GLU A 85 -1.85 -9.82 5.12
C GLU A 85 -1.02 -10.70 6.07
N GLU A 86 0.18 -10.27 6.45
CA GLU A 86 1.05 -10.99 7.39
C GLU A 86 0.41 -11.14 8.79
N TYR A 87 -0.27 -10.09 9.29
CA TYR A 87 -1.05 -10.15 10.54
C TYR A 87 -2.22 -11.15 10.45
N LEU A 88 -2.91 -11.20 9.31
CA LEU A 88 -4.01 -12.13 9.09
C LEU A 88 -3.53 -13.58 9.02
N TRP A 89 -2.45 -13.84 8.29
CA TRP A 89 -1.84 -15.17 8.20
C TRP A 89 -1.41 -15.69 9.56
N PHE A 90 -0.76 -14.86 10.37
CA PHE A 90 -0.38 -15.25 11.74
C PHE A 90 -1.59 -15.65 12.59
N ARG A 91 -2.67 -14.86 12.55
CA ARG A 91 -3.92 -15.19 13.25
C ARG A 91 -4.60 -16.45 12.71
N LEU A 92 -4.47 -16.71 11.41
CA LEU A 92 -5.02 -17.91 10.78
C LEU A 92 -4.28 -19.16 11.26
N PHE A 93 -2.95 -19.13 11.30
CA PHE A 93 -2.14 -20.24 11.83
C PHE A 93 -2.48 -20.53 13.29
N GLU A 94 -2.56 -19.51 14.15
CA GLU A 94 -3.02 -19.72 15.53
C GLU A 94 -4.42 -20.35 15.63
N ARG A 95 -5.32 -20.00 14.71
CA ARG A 95 -6.67 -20.59 14.66
C ARG A 95 -6.61 -22.05 14.22
N ILE A 96 -5.77 -22.39 13.24
CA ILE A 96 -5.56 -23.77 12.79
C ILE A 96 -5.01 -24.62 13.94
N ASP A 97 -3.99 -24.14 14.65
CA ASP A 97 -3.39 -24.87 15.78
C ASP A 97 -4.41 -25.14 16.89
N ARG A 98 -5.24 -24.13 17.23
CA ARG A 98 -6.31 -24.29 18.23
C ARG A 98 -7.39 -25.27 17.76
N LEU A 99 -7.70 -25.29 16.46
CA LEU A 99 -8.67 -26.24 15.90
C LEU A 99 -8.12 -27.67 15.99
N GLU A 100 -6.86 -27.88 15.64
CA GLU A 100 -6.21 -29.20 15.73
C GLU A 100 -6.22 -29.72 17.18
N GLN A 101 -5.88 -28.87 18.15
CA GLN A 101 -5.94 -29.23 19.57
C GLN A 101 -7.35 -29.59 20.04
N SER A 102 -8.36 -28.86 19.57
CA SER A 102 -9.77 -29.13 19.90
C SER A 102 -10.21 -30.48 19.36
N VAL A 103 -9.83 -30.82 18.13
CA VAL A 103 -10.09 -32.13 17.52
C VAL A 103 -9.37 -33.24 18.28
N ALA A 104 -8.10 -33.05 18.64
CA ALA A 104 -7.33 -34.03 19.41
C ALA A 104 -7.95 -34.30 20.79
N MET A 105 -8.38 -33.26 21.51
CA MET A 105 -9.07 -33.41 22.79
C MET A 105 -10.41 -34.13 22.65
N LEU A 106 -11.19 -33.81 21.61
CA LEU A 106 -12.47 -34.46 21.34
C LEU A 106 -12.29 -35.95 21.07
N ASN A 107 -11.30 -36.33 20.26
CA ASN A 107 -10.99 -37.73 20.00
C ASN A 107 -10.59 -38.46 21.29
N LYS A 108 -9.70 -37.87 22.10
CA LYS A 108 -9.32 -38.44 23.40
C LYS A 108 -10.52 -38.63 24.34
N LYS A 109 -11.43 -37.64 24.41
CA LYS A 109 -12.65 -37.74 25.21
C LYS A 109 -13.58 -38.83 24.70
N ASN A 110 -13.68 -38.99 23.39
CA ASN A 110 -14.46 -40.07 22.77
C ASN A 110 -13.93 -41.46 23.16
N ASP A 111 -12.62 -41.66 23.10
CA ASP A 111 -11.99 -42.93 23.49
C ASP A 111 -12.24 -43.26 24.98
N HIS A 112 -12.10 -42.26 25.86
CA HIS A 112 -12.42 -42.43 27.28
C HIS A 112 -13.91 -42.76 27.52
N MET A 113 -14.83 -42.19 26.73
CA MET A 113 -16.27 -42.51 26.82
C MET A 113 -16.56 -43.94 26.36
N ILE A 114 -15.94 -44.40 25.28
CA ILE A 114 -16.08 -45.79 24.80
C ILE A 114 -15.57 -46.77 25.86
N GLN A 115 -14.42 -46.48 26.46
CA GLN A 115 -13.83 -47.34 27.49
C GLN A 115 -14.70 -47.40 28.75
N SER A 116 -15.14 -46.25 29.27
CA SER A 116 -16.01 -46.20 30.45
C SER A 116 -17.40 -46.81 30.22
N ALA A 117 -17.96 -46.69 29.01
CA ALA A 117 -19.21 -47.38 28.64
C ALA A 117 -19.03 -48.90 28.57
N THR A 118 -17.88 -49.38 28.06
CA THR A 118 -17.55 -50.80 27.99
C THR A 118 -17.32 -51.39 29.39
N GLU A 119 -16.57 -50.69 30.25
CA GLU A 119 -16.33 -51.07 31.65
C GLU A 119 -17.65 -51.13 32.44
N ASN A 120 -18.49 -50.09 32.38
CA ASN A 120 -19.81 -50.09 33.04
C ASN A 120 -20.71 -51.23 32.55
N SER A 121 -20.65 -51.57 31.25
CA SER A 121 -21.42 -52.69 30.68
C SER A 121 -20.93 -54.05 31.20
N ALA A 122 -19.62 -54.21 31.41
CA ALA A 122 -19.03 -55.43 31.97
C ALA A 122 -19.33 -55.57 33.47
N THR A 123 -19.20 -54.49 34.26
CA THR A 123 -19.53 -54.48 35.69
C THR A 123 -21.01 -54.77 35.92
N LYS A 124 -21.90 -54.23 35.08
CA LYS A 124 -23.35 -54.50 35.18
C LYS A 124 -23.69 -55.97 34.93
N LYS A 125 -23.06 -56.63 33.96
CA LYS A 125 -23.22 -58.09 33.72
C LYS A 125 -22.67 -58.95 34.85
N SER A 126 -21.55 -58.57 35.46
CA SER A 126 -20.99 -59.30 36.61
C SER A 126 -21.93 -59.26 37.82
N ASN A 127 -22.51 -58.10 38.13
CA ASN A 127 -23.44 -57.94 39.25
C ASN A 127 -24.80 -58.64 39.04
N GLU A 128 -25.14 -58.99 37.80
CA GLU A 128 -26.39 -59.67 37.45
C GLU A 128 -26.25 -61.20 37.50
N ASN A 129 -25.04 -61.74 37.35
CA ASN A 129 -24.75 -63.19 37.44
C ASN A 129 -24.44 -63.68 38.87
N ASP A 130 -24.13 -62.78 39.81
CA ASP A 130 -23.87 -63.10 41.22
C ASP A 130 -25.14 -63.09 42.10
N LYS A 131 -26.33 -62.93 41.50
CA LYS A 131 -27.64 -63.04 42.14
C LYS A 131 -28.36 -64.30 41.67
#